data_AF-G9BY69-F1
#
_entry.id   AF-G9BY69-F1
#
_cell.length_a   1.000
_cell.length_b   1.000
_cell.length_c   1.000
_cell.angle_alpha   90.00
_cell.angle_beta   90.00
_cell.angle_gamma   90.00
#
_symmetry.space_group_name_H-M   'P 1'
#
loop_
_entity.id
_entity.type
_entity.pdbx_description
1 polymer ?
#
loop_
_entity_poly.entity_id
_entity_poly.type
_entity_poly.pdbx_seq_one_letter_code
_entity_poly.pdbx_strand_id
1 'polypeptide(L)'
;MAALLITAVPPVAAASATEAAPSITWNATFSPEENSKFDAVAETADGGHIALGSALTTVFGGREDLLLVKVDDQGGEMWIQRLPDMQAASVAETADGGYIIGGYTVSAAASEENHSYQGTSFLIRTDTDGEVTWQQTLPGEKISAVRPTADGGYIVIGWLWNPPGSADDTTAVATKTDAGGTPIWNKTFPAAAANAGIVTADGGCIIGGTRSPFTYDIGDAFLIRLDADGNVLWLKNYEVPVIFDIEETADGEIVYSGNYWYGLVDAEGGEIWLRNMEGFAGYAIALRPSGGYMIAGKNIMSGEGFALGTDADGAIEWKTMFPDTSVYAATTAPDGGYTLAGIRFLSPVSSAAWLAGLEEPAAVPTPAVPGFCAASAGAALLFLAARRRRRE
;
A
#
# COMPACT_ATOMS: atom_id res chain seq x y z
N MET A 1 -27.42 10.63 -61.65
CA MET A 1 -27.51 10.52 -60.17
C MET A 1 -26.73 9.29 -59.75
N ALA A 2 -25.55 9.47 -59.17
CA ALA A 2 -24.74 8.37 -58.64
C ALA A 2 -24.94 8.35 -57.12
N ALA A 3 -25.46 7.24 -56.59
CA ALA A 3 -25.67 7.06 -55.16
C ALA A 3 -24.37 6.57 -54.52
N LEU A 4 -23.85 7.36 -53.58
CA LEU A 4 -22.70 7.04 -52.75
C LEU A 4 -23.16 6.11 -51.61
N LEU A 5 -22.75 4.84 -51.62
CA LEU A 5 -22.95 3.95 -50.48
C LEU A 5 -21.86 4.24 -49.45
N ILE A 6 -22.23 4.93 -48.38
CA ILE A 6 -21.42 5.05 -47.17
C ILE A 6 -21.81 3.87 -46.27
N THR A 7 -20.94 2.86 -46.17
CA THR A 7 -21.07 1.81 -45.15
C THR A 7 -20.56 2.36 -43.83
N ALA A 8 -21.47 2.75 -42.95
CA ALA A 8 -21.14 3.04 -41.56
C ALA A 8 -20.89 1.71 -40.83
N VAL A 9 -19.66 1.49 -40.39
CA VAL A 9 -19.33 0.44 -39.42
C VAL A 9 -19.69 1.00 -38.06
N PRO A 10 -20.62 0.40 -37.30
CA PRO A 10 -20.87 0.85 -35.93
C PRO A 10 -19.60 0.61 -35.11
N PRO A 11 -19.26 1.49 -34.16
CA PRO A 11 -18.17 1.21 -33.24
C PRO A 11 -18.53 -0.08 -32.49
N VAL A 12 -17.66 -1.08 -32.59
CA VAL A 12 -17.70 -2.23 -31.70
C VAL A 12 -17.45 -1.66 -30.31
N ALA A 13 -18.49 -1.59 -29.49
CA ALA A 13 -18.31 -1.41 -28.07
C ALA A 13 -17.51 -2.62 -27.60
N ALA A 14 -16.23 -2.42 -27.28
CA ALA A 14 -15.50 -3.36 -26.47
C ALA A 14 -16.21 -3.37 -25.12
N ALA A 15 -17.08 -4.36 -24.92
CA ALA A 15 -17.55 -4.68 -23.59
C ALA A 15 -16.29 -5.13 -22.83
N SER A 16 -15.77 -4.27 -21.96
CA SER A 16 -14.76 -4.67 -20.98
C SER A 16 -15.39 -5.78 -20.16
N ALA A 17 -14.94 -7.01 -20.38
CA ALA A 17 -15.31 -8.12 -19.52
C ALA A 17 -14.71 -7.80 -18.15
N THR A 18 -15.56 -7.46 -17.18
CA THR A 18 -15.16 -7.34 -15.77
C THR A 18 -14.56 -8.68 -15.36
N GLU A 19 -13.31 -8.67 -14.90
CA GLU A 19 -12.65 -9.86 -14.40
C GLU A 19 -13.43 -10.42 -13.20
N ALA A 20 -13.39 -11.74 -13.03
CA ALA A 20 -13.99 -12.35 -11.85
C ALA A 20 -13.18 -11.92 -10.62
N ALA A 21 -13.87 -11.39 -9.61
CA ALA A 21 -13.22 -11.02 -8.36
C ALA A 21 -12.54 -12.25 -7.72
N PRO A 22 -11.38 -12.06 -7.06
CA PRO A 22 -10.67 -13.12 -6.36
C PRO A 22 -11.57 -13.78 -5.31
N SER A 23 -11.43 -15.09 -5.17
CA SER A 23 -12.19 -15.84 -4.16
C SER A 23 -11.53 -15.72 -2.80
N ILE A 24 -12.35 -15.58 -1.76
CA ILE A 24 -11.88 -15.66 -0.38
C ILE A 24 -11.59 -17.13 -0.06
N THR A 25 -10.33 -17.48 0.18
CA THR A 25 -9.89 -18.85 0.49
C THR A 25 -10.05 -19.16 1.96
N TRP A 26 -9.71 -18.19 2.82
CA TRP A 26 -9.85 -18.30 4.26
C TRP A 26 -10.14 -16.94 4.89
N ASN A 27 -10.74 -16.95 6.07
CA ASN A 27 -10.89 -15.77 6.92
C ASN A 27 -10.85 -16.22 8.38
N ALA A 28 -10.19 -15.43 9.23
CA ALA A 28 -9.96 -15.78 10.61
C ALA A 28 -10.10 -14.56 11.52
N THR A 29 -10.60 -14.81 12.74
CA THR A 29 -10.56 -13.87 13.87
C THR A 29 -9.64 -14.43 14.94
N PHE A 30 -8.99 -13.54 15.68
CA PHE A 30 -7.97 -13.93 16.67
C PHE A 30 -8.32 -13.47 18.06
N SER A 31 -8.00 -14.31 19.04
CA SER A 31 -8.25 -14.04 20.45
C SER A 31 -7.17 -13.14 21.06
N PRO A 32 -7.53 -12.25 22.01
CA PRO A 32 -8.89 -12.03 22.52
C PRO A 32 -9.78 -11.29 21.51
N GLU A 33 -11.01 -11.80 21.31
CA GLU A 33 -12.03 -11.25 20.40
C GLU A 33 -12.77 -10.03 20.98
N GLU A 34 -12.12 -9.28 21.87
CA GLU A 34 -12.72 -8.13 22.54
C GLU A 34 -11.88 -6.89 22.29
N ASN A 35 -12.33 -6.10 21.31
CA ASN A 35 -11.78 -4.80 20.95
C ASN A 35 -10.33 -4.89 20.46
N SER A 36 -10.09 -5.85 19.56
CA SER A 36 -8.85 -5.98 18.82
C SER A 36 -9.03 -5.64 17.34
N LYS A 37 -7.93 -5.29 16.69
CA LYS A 37 -7.78 -5.08 15.24
C LYS A 37 -6.34 -5.38 14.82
N PHE A 38 -6.11 -5.63 13.54
CA PHE A 38 -4.77 -5.57 12.94
C PHE A 38 -4.57 -4.26 12.18
N ASP A 39 -3.40 -3.67 12.33
CA ASP A 39 -2.98 -2.42 11.71
C ASP A 39 -1.94 -2.66 10.59
N ALA A 40 -1.20 -3.77 10.66
CA ALA A 40 -0.20 -4.14 9.67
C ALA A 40 -0.16 -5.66 9.46
N VAL A 41 0.26 -6.07 8.27
CA VAL A 41 0.54 -7.47 7.92
C VAL A 41 1.74 -7.52 6.98
N ALA A 42 2.53 -8.57 7.10
CA ALA A 42 3.61 -8.88 6.19
C ALA A 42 3.66 -10.38 5.90
N GLU A 43 4.11 -10.74 4.70
CA GLU A 43 4.48 -12.11 4.36
C GLU A 43 5.70 -12.56 5.15
N THR A 44 5.83 -13.88 5.27
CA THR A 44 7.01 -14.51 5.86
C THR A 44 7.61 -15.53 4.90
N ALA A 45 8.94 -15.71 4.96
CA ALA A 45 9.67 -16.53 4.01
C ALA A 45 9.29 -18.02 4.05
N ASP A 46 8.65 -18.47 5.13
CA ASP A 46 8.09 -19.81 5.27
C ASP A 46 6.74 -20.01 4.56
N GLY A 47 6.18 -18.94 3.98
CA GLY A 47 4.90 -18.95 3.26
C GLY A 47 3.68 -18.59 4.11
N GLY A 48 3.84 -18.34 5.41
CA GLY A 48 2.76 -17.81 6.26
C GLY A 48 2.76 -16.28 6.35
N HIS A 49 2.05 -15.75 7.34
CA HIS A 49 1.90 -14.29 7.51
C HIS A 49 2.13 -13.85 8.95
N ILE A 50 2.70 -12.67 9.14
CA ILE A 50 2.84 -11.99 10.42
C ILE A 50 1.92 -10.77 10.45
N ALA A 51 1.01 -10.71 11.42
CA ALA A 51 0.09 -9.61 11.62
C ALA A 51 0.38 -8.88 12.92
N LEU A 52 0.25 -7.56 12.89
CA LEU A 52 0.48 -6.67 14.02
C LEU A 52 -0.74 -5.79 14.24
N GLY A 53 -1.16 -5.63 15.49
CA GLY A 53 -2.34 -4.87 15.83
C GLY A 53 -2.38 -4.43 17.28
N SER A 54 -3.49 -3.80 17.66
CA SER A 54 -3.78 -3.40 19.04
C SER A 54 -4.95 -4.20 19.60
N ALA A 55 -4.87 -4.56 20.88
CA ALA A 55 -5.97 -5.10 21.67
C ALA A 55 -6.20 -4.21 22.89
N LEU A 56 -7.42 -3.67 23.05
CA LEU A 56 -7.75 -2.89 24.25
C LEU A 56 -7.81 -3.80 25.48
N THR A 57 -7.21 -3.34 26.57
CA THR A 57 -7.26 -4.02 27.87
C THR A 57 -8.64 -3.93 28.53
N THR A 58 -9.43 -2.89 28.23
CA THR A 58 -10.83 -2.73 28.64
C THR A 58 -11.64 -1.92 27.61
N VAL A 59 -12.94 -2.16 27.52
CA VAL A 59 -13.87 -1.52 26.55
C VAL A 59 -13.84 0.01 26.59
N PHE A 60 -13.60 0.61 27.75
CA PHE A 60 -13.47 2.06 27.93
C PHE A 60 -12.26 2.39 28.80
N GLY A 61 -11.47 3.40 28.39
CA GLY A 61 -10.35 3.93 29.17
C GLY A 61 -9.18 2.97 29.41
N GLY A 62 -9.16 1.83 28.72
CA GLY A 62 -8.09 0.85 28.79
C GLY A 62 -6.85 1.30 28.03
N ARG A 63 -5.70 0.74 28.39
CA ARG A 63 -4.47 0.81 27.60
C ARG A 63 -4.57 -0.17 26.43
N GLU A 64 -3.89 0.13 25.33
CA GLU A 64 -3.72 -0.79 24.22
C GLU A 64 -2.49 -1.65 24.48
N ASP A 65 -2.62 -2.95 24.23
CA ASP A 65 -1.48 -3.85 24.14
C ASP A 65 -1.27 -4.21 22.68
N LEU A 66 -0.01 -4.30 22.28
CA LEU A 66 0.38 -4.67 20.93
C LEU A 66 0.26 -6.19 20.82
N LEU A 67 -0.47 -6.63 19.80
CA LEU A 67 -0.72 -8.01 19.46
C LEU A 67 0.09 -8.37 18.22
N LEU A 68 0.97 -9.36 18.34
CA LEU A 68 1.75 -9.91 17.23
C LEU A 68 1.32 -11.36 17.01
N VAL A 69 0.83 -11.67 15.81
CA VAL A 69 0.24 -12.97 15.49
C VAL A 69 0.90 -13.55 14.25
N LYS A 70 1.47 -14.75 14.37
CA LYS A 70 1.95 -15.53 13.24
C LYS A 70 0.90 -16.56 12.86
N VAL A 71 0.62 -16.64 11.56
CA VAL A 71 -0.25 -17.64 10.97
C VAL A 71 0.47 -18.42 9.88
N ASP A 72 -0.05 -19.60 9.58
CA ASP A 72 0.31 -20.37 8.39
C ASP A 72 -0.33 -19.76 7.12
N ASP A 73 -0.07 -20.38 5.97
CA ASP A 73 -0.54 -19.98 4.64
C ASP A 73 -2.08 -20.06 4.48
N GLN A 74 -2.77 -20.74 5.39
CA GLN A 74 -4.21 -20.91 5.41
C GLN A 74 -4.89 -20.09 6.53
N GLY A 75 -4.14 -19.19 7.18
CA GLY A 75 -4.63 -18.36 8.28
C GLY A 75 -4.77 -19.09 9.62
N GLY A 76 -4.20 -20.30 9.74
CA GLY A 76 -4.13 -21.06 10.98
C GLY A 76 -3.14 -20.43 11.97
N GLU A 77 -3.60 -20.16 13.19
CA GLU A 77 -2.77 -19.59 14.25
C GLU A 77 -1.58 -20.51 14.59
N MET A 78 -0.36 -19.97 14.49
CA MET A 78 0.87 -20.64 14.92
C MET A 78 1.23 -20.21 16.34
N TRP A 79 1.25 -18.89 16.58
CA TRP A 79 1.48 -18.31 17.89
C TRP A 79 0.98 -16.87 17.98
N ILE A 80 0.77 -16.42 19.22
CA ILE A 80 0.38 -15.05 19.57
C ILE A 80 1.31 -14.53 20.66
N GLN A 81 1.87 -13.35 20.45
CA GLN A 81 2.64 -12.60 21.43
C GLN A 81 1.95 -11.28 21.76
N ARG A 82 2.10 -10.84 23.01
CA ARG A 82 1.48 -9.60 23.52
C ARG A 82 2.52 -8.72 24.21
N LEU A 83 2.67 -7.50 23.73
CA LEU A 83 3.54 -6.50 24.32
C LEU A 83 2.65 -5.46 25.05
N PRO A 84 2.70 -5.38 26.39
CA PRO A 84 1.78 -4.55 27.14
C PRO A 84 2.03 -3.06 26.95
N ASP A 85 0.97 -2.27 27.09
CA ASP A 85 0.98 -0.80 27.10
C ASP A 85 1.54 -0.14 25.82
N MET A 86 1.39 -0.79 24.67
CA MET A 86 1.95 -0.37 23.40
C MET A 86 0.94 -0.45 22.26
N GLN A 87 0.97 0.55 21.37
CA GLN A 87 0.18 0.56 20.13
C GLN A 87 1.02 0.05 18.97
N ALA A 88 0.38 -0.66 18.04
CA ALA A 88 0.99 -1.14 16.81
C ALA A 88 1.14 -0.02 15.77
N ALA A 89 2.20 -0.09 14.95
CA ALA A 89 2.34 0.76 13.77
C ALA A 89 2.72 -0.05 12.53
N SER A 90 3.81 -0.82 12.58
CA SER A 90 4.33 -1.52 11.40
C SER A 90 5.08 -2.79 11.78
N VAL A 91 5.02 -3.81 10.94
CA VAL A 91 5.79 -5.05 11.08
C VAL A 91 6.39 -5.44 9.74
N ALA A 92 7.59 -6.02 9.77
CA ALA A 92 8.21 -6.66 8.62
C ALA A 92 9.07 -7.84 9.08
N GLU A 93 9.18 -8.87 8.24
CA GLU A 93 10.14 -9.96 8.43
C GLU A 93 11.56 -9.46 8.11
N THR A 94 12.54 -9.93 8.87
CA THR A 94 13.96 -9.64 8.68
C THR A 94 14.66 -10.82 8.02
N ALA A 95 15.83 -10.59 7.42
CA ALA A 95 16.53 -11.60 6.60
C ALA A 95 16.93 -12.89 7.35
N ASP A 96 16.93 -12.88 8.68
CA ASP A 96 17.21 -14.05 9.53
C ASP A 96 15.94 -14.79 9.99
N GLY A 97 14.75 -14.37 9.53
CA GLY A 97 13.44 -14.95 9.85
C GLY A 97 12.76 -14.38 11.10
N GLY A 98 13.41 -13.50 11.86
CA GLY A 98 12.73 -12.76 12.93
C GLY A 98 11.95 -11.55 12.41
N TYR A 99 11.35 -10.76 13.30
CA TYR A 99 10.57 -9.57 12.91
C TYR A 99 11.14 -8.25 13.42
N ILE A 100 10.89 -7.18 12.68
CA ILE A 100 11.12 -5.80 13.11
C ILE A 100 9.77 -5.09 13.21
N ILE A 101 9.55 -4.42 14.33
CA ILE A 101 8.27 -3.83 14.70
C ILE A 101 8.48 -2.35 15.05
N GLY A 102 7.62 -1.51 14.48
CA GLY A 102 7.37 -0.16 14.96
C GLY A 102 6.17 -0.17 15.91
N GLY A 103 6.36 0.36 17.12
CA GLY A 103 5.28 0.56 18.08
C GLY A 103 5.44 1.87 18.83
N TYR A 104 4.40 2.31 19.54
CA TYR A 104 4.49 3.54 20.33
C TYR A 104 3.65 3.46 21.61
N THR A 105 4.14 4.09 22.66
CA THR A 105 3.38 4.35 23.89
C THR A 105 2.92 5.80 23.87
N VAL A 106 1.65 6.03 24.20
CA VAL A 106 1.13 7.39 24.40
C VAL A 106 1.09 7.67 25.89
N SER A 107 1.85 8.67 26.35
CA SER A 107 1.65 9.21 27.70
C SER A 107 0.68 10.38 27.63
N ALA A 108 -0.51 10.21 28.21
CA ALA A 108 -1.42 11.31 28.44
C ALA A 108 -1.00 12.04 29.73
N ALA A 109 -0.07 12.99 29.62
CA ALA A 109 0.18 13.94 30.70
C ALA A 109 -0.88 15.04 30.61
N ALA A 110 -2.02 14.84 31.26
CA ALA A 110 -3.03 15.88 31.40
C ALA A 110 -2.49 17.00 32.30
N SER A 111 -2.27 18.18 31.74
CA SER A 111 -2.35 19.43 32.50
C SER A 111 -3.48 20.25 31.91
N GLU A 112 -4.25 20.92 32.77
CA GLU A 112 -5.53 21.58 32.44
C GLU A 112 -5.42 22.68 31.36
N GLU A 113 -4.20 23.05 30.94
CA GLU A 113 -3.97 24.13 29.97
C GLU A 113 -3.21 23.71 28.70
N ASN A 114 -2.74 22.47 28.57
CA ASN A 114 -2.08 21.99 27.35
C ASN A 114 -2.15 20.46 27.22
N HIS A 115 -2.82 19.97 26.18
CA HIS A 115 -2.67 18.59 25.73
C HIS A 115 -1.37 18.47 24.92
N SER A 116 -0.24 18.24 25.59
CA SER A 116 0.96 17.78 24.88
C SER A 116 0.89 16.26 24.74
N TYR A 117 0.58 15.76 23.55
CA TYR A 117 0.77 14.34 23.24
C TYR A 117 2.27 14.05 23.23
N GLN A 118 2.79 13.46 24.30
CA GLN A 118 4.16 12.97 24.35
C GLN A 118 4.11 11.45 24.18
N GLY A 119 4.28 11.01 22.94
CA GLY A 119 4.45 9.61 22.59
C GLY A 119 5.93 9.22 22.62
N THR A 120 6.23 8.01 23.08
CA THR A 120 7.55 7.39 22.86
C THR A 120 7.38 6.28 21.84
N SER A 121 8.06 6.37 20.70
CA SER A 121 8.08 5.27 19.75
C SER A 121 9.24 4.33 20.02
N PHE A 122 9.06 3.10 19.56
CA PHE A 122 9.99 2.00 19.75
C PHE A 122 10.20 1.28 18.43
N LEU A 123 11.48 0.96 18.18
CA LEU A 123 11.88 -0.03 17.21
C LEU A 123 12.19 -1.32 17.98
N ILE A 124 11.47 -2.39 17.69
CA ILE A 124 11.50 -3.63 18.46
C ILE A 124 11.86 -4.78 17.53
N ARG A 125 12.87 -5.54 17.91
CA ARG A 125 13.30 -6.74 17.20
C ARG A 125 12.86 -7.98 17.96
N THR A 126 12.34 -8.97 17.26
CA THR A 126 11.96 -10.27 17.82
C THR A 126 12.66 -11.42 17.10
N ASP A 127 12.76 -12.59 17.71
CA ASP A 127 13.18 -13.80 16.98
C ASP A 127 12.02 -14.38 16.15
N THR A 128 12.23 -15.58 15.59
CA THR A 128 11.24 -16.30 14.78
C THR A 128 9.98 -16.72 15.57
N ASP A 129 10.11 -16.84 16.89
CA ASP A 129 9.03 -17.22 17.83
C ASP A 129 8.32 -15.98 18.42
N GLY A 130 8.72 -14.78 17.97
CA GLY A 130 8.15 -13.51 18.39
C GLY A 130 8.69 -13.00 19.73
N GLU A 131 9.72 -13.61 20.31
CA GLU A 131 10.33 -13.17 21.56
C GLU A 131 11.24 -11.96 21.33
N VAL A 132 11.12 -10.92 22.16
CA VAL A 132 11.87 -9.67 22.00
C VAL A 132 13.36 -9.89 22.25
N THR A 133 14.19 -9.60 21.23
CA THR A 133 15.65 -9.69 21.31
C THR A 133 16.30 -8.36 21.68
N TRP A 134 15.76 -7.24 21.17
CA TRP A 134 16.13 -5.90 21.59
C TRP A 134 15.02 -4.88 21.30
N GLN A 135 15.10 -3.74 21.98
CA GLN A 135 14.19 -2.60 21.80
C GLN A 135 14.97 -1.30 21.88
N GLN A 136 14.81 -0.43 20.88
CA GLN A 136 15.37 0.92 20.83
C GLN A 136 14.27 1.96 20.96
N THR A 137 14.55 3.04 21.67
CA THR A 137 13.64 4.19 21.78
C THR A 137 13.91 5.20 20.67
N LEU A 138 12.86 5.60 19.97
CA LEU A 138 12.87 6.69 18.99
C LEU A 138 12.06 7.87 19.57
N PRO A 139 12.74 8.88 20.17
CA PRO A 139 12.06 9.92 20.93
C PRO A 139 11.29 10.90 20.03
N GLY A 140 10.02 11.14 20.35
CA GLY A 140 9.20 12.20 19.73
C GLY A 140 8.65 11.90 18.34
N GLU A 141 9.13 10.83 17.68
CA GLU A 141 8.61 10.35 16.40
C GLU A 141 7.37 9.49 16.65
N LYS A 142 6.31 9.66 15.86
CA LYS A 142 5.24 8.68 15.69
C LYS A 142 5.59 7.85 14.45
N ILE A 143 5.92 6.57 14.65
CA ILE A 143 6.24 5.66 13.55
C ILE A 143 4.98 5.38 12.74
N SER A 144 5.12 5.40 11.42
CA SER A 144 4.13 4.96 10.44
C SER A 144 4.58 3.69 9.72
N ALA A 145 5.86 3.57 9.38
CA ALA A 145 6.40 2.40 8.68
C ALA A 145 7.82 2.04 9.15
N VAL A 146 8.12 0.73 9.16
CA VAL A 146 9.47 0.20 9.32
C VAL A 146 9.74 -0.77 8.18
N ARG A 147 10.91 -0.64 7.54
CA ARG A 147 11.32 -1.46 6.39
C ARG A 147 12.77 -1.95 6.57
N PRO A 148 13.02 -3.27 6.54
CA PRO A 148 14.38 -3.81 6.49
C PRO A 148 15.11 -3.33 5.22
N THR A 149 16.42 -3.13 5.34
CA THR A 149 17.28 -2.79 4.20
C THR A 149 18.23 -3.94 3.88
N ALA A 150 18.69 -4.01 2.63
CA ALA A 150 19.56 -5.10 2.15
C ALA A 150 20.90 -5.21 2.89
N ASP A 151 21.37 -4.13 3.54
CA ASP A 151 22.56 -4.11 4.40
C ASP A 151 22.31 -4.64 5.82
N GLY A 152 21.09 -5.10 6.12
CA GLY A 152 20.67 -5.65 7.42
C GLY A 152 20.20 -4.61 8.44
N GLY A 153 20.21 -3.32 8.10
CA GLY A 153 19.60 -2.26 8.91
C GLY A 153 18.12 -2.05 8.62
N TYR A 154 17.62 -0.87 9.01
CA TYR A 154 16.20 -0.53 8.82
C TYR A 154 16.02 0.93 8.39
N ILE A 155 14.99 1.19 7.60
CA ILE A 155 14.42 2.53 7.40
C ILE A 155 13.17 2.63 8.27
N VAL A 156 13.13 3.64 9.13
CA VAL A 156 11.99 4.01 9.95
C VAL A 156 11.41 5.32 9.44
N ILE A 157 10.10 5.35 9.24
CA ILE A 157 9.38 6.48 8.66
C ILE A 157 8.26 6.86 9.62
N GLY A 158 8.10 8.17 9.81
CA GLY A 158 7.11 8.69 10.73
C GLY A 158 7.08 10.21 10.71
N TRP A 159 6.64 10.80 11.81
CA TRP A 159 6.57 12.25 11.95
C TRP A 159 6.55 12.70 13.41
N LEU A 160 6.99 13.94 13.64
CA LEU A 160 6.97 14.63 14.94
C LEU A 160 5.68 15.45 15.05
N TRP A 161 5.02 15.43 16.21
CA TRP A 161 3.89 16.31 16.53
C TRP A 161 4.37 17.57 17.27
N ASN A 162 4.02 18.77 16.78
CA ASN A 162 4.38 20.08 17.32
C ASN A 162 5.84 20.19 17.80
N PRO A 163 6.85 19.94 16.95
CA PRO A 163 8.24 20.01 17.38
C PRO A 163 8.61 21.43 17.88
N PRO A 164 9.43 21.57 18.94
CA PRO A 164 9.78 22.87 19.51
C PRO A 164 10.34 23.84 18.47
N GLY A 165 9.74 25.04 18.37
CA GLY A 165 10.16 26.08 17.42
C GLY A 165 9.56 25.94 16.02
N SER A 166 8.67 24.97 15.79
CA SER A 166 7.93 24.83 14.53
C SER A 166 6.80 25.85 14.40
N ALA A 167 6.59 26.35 13.18
CA ALA A 167 5.37 27.08 12.80
C ALA A 167 4.26 26.13 12.30
N ASP A 168 4.60 24.87 12.04
CA ASP A 168 3.72 23.83 11.51
C ASP A 168 3.38 22.78 12.57
N ASP A 169 2.22 22.13 12.43
CA ASP A 169 1.76 21.10 13.37
C ASP A 169 2.63 19.83 13.34
N THR A 170 3.23 19.48 12.20
CA THR A 170 4.01 18.24 12.05
C THR A 170 5.26 18.37 11.19
N THR A 171 6.21 17.45 11.39
CA THR A 171 7.44 17.30 10.62
C THR A 171 7.68 15.83 10.30
N ALA A 172 7.78 15.48 9.02
CA ALA A 172 8.01 14.11 8.60
C ALA A 172 9.46 13.72 8.89
N VAL A 173 9.69 12.45 9.20
CA VAL A 173 11.00 11.92 9.58
C VAL A 173 11.25 10.65 8.79
N ALA A 174 12.48 10.53 8.28
CA ALA A 174 13.05 9.27 7.82
C ALA A 174 14.36 9.02 8.58
N THR A 175 14.49 7.84 9.17
CA THR A 175 15.67 7.43 9.94
C THR A 175 16.21 6.12 9.39
N LYS A 176 17.46 6.11 8.92
CA LYS A 176 18.20 4.86 8.67
C LYS A 176 18.90 4.43 9.93
N THR A 177 18.84 3.14 10.22
CA THR A 177 19.56 2.51 11.33
C THR A 177 20.46 1.37 10.83
N ASP A 178 21.38 0.96 11.68
CA ASP A 178 22.10 -0.31 11.55
C ASP A 178 21.23 -1.50 12.02
N ALA A 179 21.77 -2.71 11.93
CA ALA A 179 21.06 -3.93 12.35
C ALA A 179 20.70 -3.99 13.84
N GLY A 180 21.40 -3.21 14.69
CA GLY A 180 21.11 -3.07 16.12
C GLY A 180 20.14 -1.94 16.45
N GLY A 181 19.59 -1.27 15.44
CA GLY A 181 18.68 -0.14 15.58
C GLY A 181 19.35 1.19 15.93
N THR A 182 20.69 1.28 15.83
CA THR A 182 21.41 2.54 16.04
C THR A 182 21.24 3.46 14.83
N PRO A 183 20.81 4.72 14.99
CA PRO A 183 20.66 5.65 13.87
C PRO A 183 21.99 5.89 13.14
N ILE A 184 21.99 5.72 11.81
CA ILE A 184 23.07 6.08 10.89
C ILE A 184 22.84 7.49 10.36
N TRP A 185 21.62 7.78 9.92
CA TRP A 185 21.19 9.12 9.54
C TRP A 185 19.72 9.35 9.89
N ASN A 186 19.36 10.61 10.08
CA ASN A 186 17.99 11.06 10.32
C ASN A 186 17.74 12.32 9.48
N LYS A 187 16.63 12.33 8.73
CA LYS A 187 16.22 13.43 7.86
C LYS A 187 14.83 13.88 8.26
N THR A 188 14.65 15.19 8.31
CA THR A 188 13.37 15.80 8.69
C THR A 188 12.87 16.70 7.58
N PHE A 189 11.55 16.70 7.39
CA PHE A 189 10.84 17.49 6.38
C PHE A 189 9.72 18.28 7.06
N PRO A 190 9.93 19.57 7.34
CA PRO A 190 8.93 20.41 8.00
C PRO A 190 7.63 20.51 7.20
N ALA A 191 6.53 20.83 7.90
CA ALA A 191 5.19 20.97 7.32
C ALA A 191 4.70 19.70 6.62
N ALA A 192 4.99 18.52 7.17
CA ALA A 192 4.62 17.25 6.58
C ALA A 192 4.41 16.17 7.64
N ALA A 193 3.51 15.23 7.37
CA ALA A 193 3.37 13.98 8.11
C ALA A 193 3.50 12.81 7.13
N ALA A 194 4.51 11.94 7.33
CA ALA A 194 4.68 10.75 6.50
C ALA A 194 3.83 9.59 7.03
N ASN A 195 2.94 9.06 6.19
CA ASN A 195 2.06 7.94 6.51
C ASN A 195 2.58 6.62 5.95
N ALA A 196 3.40 6.68 4.90
CA ALA A 196 3.89 5.51 4.19
C ALA A 196 5.36 5.68 3.80
N GLY A 197 6.01 4.56 3.59
CA GLY A 197 7.12 4.50 2.66
C GLY A 197 7.82 3.16 2.60
N ILE A 198 8.69 3.08 1.60
CA ILE A 198 9.29 1.85 1.10
C ILE A 198 10.79 2.05 0.90
N VAL A 199 11.54 0.95 0.97
CA VAL A 199 12.95 0.93 0.56
C VAL A 199 12.98 0.64 -0.94
N THR A 200 13.73 1.45 -1.67
CA THR A 200 13.84 1.31 -3.13
C THR A 200 14.95 0.34 -3.51
N ALA A 201 14.87 -0.23 -4.71
CA ALA A 201 15.86 -1.22 -5.18
C ALA A 201 17.31 -0.69 -5.25
N ASP A 202 17.48 0.63 -5.38
CA ASP A 202 18.77 1.33 -5.36
C ASP A 202 19.32 1.58 -3.93
N GLY A 203 18.63 1.09 -2.89
CA GLY A 203 19.02 1.23 -1.48
C GLY A 203 18.59 2.55 -0.83
N GLY A 204 17.90 3.41 -1.58
CA GLY A 204 17.24 4.60 -1.05
C GLY A 204 15.89 4.30 -0.39
N CYS A 205 15.05 5.32 -0.30
CA CYS A 205 13.66 5.15 0.11
C CYS A 205 12.73 6.18 -0.53
N ILE A 206 11.45 5.84 -0.59
CA ILE A 206 10.37 6.78 -0.94
C ILE A 206 9.46 6.89 0.27
N ILE A 207 9.14 8.12 0.66
CA ILE A 207 8.17 8.42 1.71
C ILE A 207 7.03 9.26 1.15
N GLY A 208 5.83 9.06 1.68
CA GLY A 208 4.68 9.87 1.33
C GLY A 208 3.68 10.04 2.46
N GLY A 209 2.79 11.00 2.28
CA GLY A 209 1.82 11.34 3.30
C GLY A 209 1.05 12.60 2.95
N THR A 210 0.93 13.51 3.91
CA THR A 210 0.15 14.75 3.76
C THR A 210 0.89 15.97 4.35
N ARG A 211 0.65 17.14 3.80
CA ARG A 211 1.21 18.42 4.24
C ARG A 211 0.53 18.87 5.54
N SER A 212 1.24 19.75 6.25
CA SER A 212 0.80 20.32 7.52
C SER A 212 0.87 21.86 7.45
N PRO A 213 -0.04 22.60 8.10
CA PRO A 213 -1.16 22.12 8.93
C PRO A 213 -2.18 21.32 8.13
N PHE A 214 -2.85 20.37 8.78
CA PHE A 214 -3.82 19.49 8.11
C PHE A 214 -5.06 20.29 7.71
N THR A 215 -5.09 20.79 6.48
CA THR A 215 -6.23 21.49 5.90
C THR A 215 -7.22 20.52 5.23
N TYR A 216 -6.77 19.29 4.94
CA TYR A 216 -7.55 18.22 4.32
C TYR A 216 -8.17 18.63 2.98
N ASP A 217 -7.61 19.65 2.35
CA ASP A 217 -7.95 20.08 1.02
C ASP A 217 -7.16 19.27 -0.02
N ILE A 218 -7.58 19.41 -1.27
CA ILE A 218 -6.93 18.75 -2.40
C ILE A 218 -5.60 19.48 -2.64
N GLY A 219 -4.48 18.73 -2.72
CA GLY A 219 -3.15 19.31 -2.92
C GLY A 219 -2.16 19.07 -1.77
N ASP A 220 -2.61 18.40 -0.70
CA ASP A 220 -1.80 18.17 0.49
C ASP A 220 -0.94 16.90 0.41
N ALA A 221 -1.18 15.99 -0.53
CA ALA A 221 -0.34 14.79 -0.62
C ALA A 221 1.05 15.10 -1.16
N PHE A 222 2.05 14.37 -0.68
CA PHE A 222 3.43 14.48 -1.15
C PHE A 222 4.09 13.11 -1.31
N LEU A 223 5.10 13.06 -2.18
CA LEU A 223 6.12 12.01 -2.23
C LEU A 223 7.52 12.64 -2.16
N ILE A 224 8.44 11.98 -1.47
CA ILE A 224 9.86 12.35 -1.39
C ILE A 224 10.68 11.10 -1.68
N ARG A 225 11.56 11.16 -2.67
CA ARG A 225 12.55 10.12 -2.95
C ARG A 225 13.90 10.54 -2.38
N LEU A 226 14.51 9.63 -1.61
CA LEU A 226 15.82 9.78 -1.00
C LEU A 226 16.79 8.74 -1.57
N ASP A 227 18.06 9.10 -1.71
CA ASP A 227 19.13 8.12 -1.94
C ASP A 227 19.49 7.36 -0.64
N ALA A 228 20.41 6.40 -0.75
CA ALA A 228 20.87 5.58 0.38
C ALA A 228 21.50 6.38 1.54
N ASP A 229 22.02 7.58 1.26
CA ASP A 229 22.61 8.51 2.24
C ASP A 229 21.57 9.50 2.80
N GLY A 230 20.30 9.35 2.39
CA GLY A 230 19.19 10.20 2.77
C GLY A 230 19.24 11.59 2.13
N ASN A 231 19.89 11.77 0.99
CA ASN A 231 19.81 13.01 0.22
C ASN A 231 18.54 13.00 -0.63
N VAL A 232 17.87 14.14 -0.71
CA VAL A 232 16.67 14.30 -1.52
C VAL A 232 17.04 14.26 -3.01
N LEU A 233 16.51 13.27 -3.71
CA LEU A 233 16.56 13.18 -5.17
C LEU A 233 15.46 14.06 -5.77
N TRP A 234 14.24 13.95 -5.25
CA TRP A 234 13.14 14.84 -5.60
C TRP A 234 12.06 14.86 -4.50
N LEU A 235 11.25 15.91 -4.53
CA LEU A 235 10.04 16.08 -3.72
C LEU A 235 8.94 16.65 -4.61
N LYS A 236 7.74 16.06 -4.54
CA LYS A 236 6.58 16.45 -5.34
C LYS A 236 5.33 16.48 -4.48
N ASN A 237 4.40 17.38 -4.81
CA ASN A 237 3.06 17.42 -4.23
C ASN A 237 2.05 16.99 -5.31
N TYR A 238 0.94 16.41 -4.87
CA TYR A 238 -0.10 15.87 -5.74
C TYR A 238 -1.46 16.43 -5.34
N GLU A 239 -2.34 16.61 -6.33
CA GLU A 239 -3.71 17.09 -6.15
C GLU A 239 -4.63 16.00 -5.56
N VAL A 240 -4.20 15.40 -4.45
CA VAL A 240 -5.00 14.48 -3.62
C VAL A 240 -4.77 14.84 -2.14
N PRO A 241 -5.71 14.50 -1.23
CA PRO A 241 -5.60 14.99 0.15
C PRO A 241 -4.48 14.32 0.96
N VAL A 242 -4.23 13.04 0.72
CA VAL A 242 -3.33 12.22 1.52
C VAL A 242 -2.95 10.96 0.78
N ILE A 243 -1.70 10.53 0.97
CA ILE A 243 -1.22 9.18 0.62
C ILE A 243 -1.18 8.34 1.89
N PHE A 244 -1.73 7.13 1.83
CA PHE A 244 -1.72 6.15 2.92
C PHE A 244 -0.79 4.98 2.68
N ASP A 245 -0.57 4.61 1.41
CA ASP A 245 0.34 3.52 1.06
C ASP A 245 0.95 3.71 -0.33
N ILE A 246 2.10 3.09 -0.55
CA ILE A 246 2.97 3.28 -1.73
C ILE A 246 3.64 1.95 -2.08
N GLU A 247 3.72 1.63 -3.37
CA GLU A 247 4.55 0.54 -3.89
C GLU A 247 5.37 1.01 -5.11
N GLU A 248 6.57 0.44 -5.26
CA GLU A 248 7.45 0.68 -6.42
C GLU A 248 7.34 -0.49 -7.39
N THR A 249 7.03 -0.19 -8.64
CA THR A 249 6.99 -1.18 -9.73
C THR A 249 8.40 -1.58 -10.17
N ALA A 250 8.53 -2.68 -10.90
CA ALA A 250 9.82 -3.13 -11.43
C ALA A 250 10.47 -2.11 -12.40
N ASP A 251 9.68 -1.23 -13.01
CA ASP A 251 10.16 -0.17 -13.91
C ASP A 251 10.53 1.13 -13.17
N GLY A 252 10.39 1.14 -11.83
CA GLY A 252 10.69 2.30 -10.98
C GLY A 252 9.56 3.34 -10.91
N GLU A 253 8.40 3.05 -11.50
CA GLU A 253 7.17 3.83 -11.31
C GLU A 253 6.60 3.58 -9.91
N ILE A 254 5.90 4.57 -9.38
CA ILE A 254 5.46 4.57 -7.98
C ILE A 254 3.96 4.70 -7.96
N VAL A 255 3.29 3.65 -7.48
CA VAL A 255 1.84 3.66 -7.30
C VAL A 255 1.52 4.05 -5.87
N TYR A 256 0.44 4.82 -5.67
CA TYR A 256 0.00 5.22 -4.35
C TYR A 256 -1.52 5.19 -4.22
N SER A 257 -2.01 5.03 -2.98
CA SER A 257 -3.44 5.13 -2.66
C SER A 257 -3.70 6.10 -1.52
N GLY A 258 -4.92 6.64 -1.47
CA GLY A 258 -5.34 7.61 -0.48
C GLY A 258 -6.86 7.68 -0.31
N ASN A 259 -7.34 8.79 0.25
CA ASN A 259 -8.77 9.09 0.31
C ASN A 259 -9.30 9.40 -1.10
N TYR A 260 -10.28 8.63 -1.58
CA TYR A 260 -10.97 8.79 -2.87
C TYR A 260 -10.10 8.62 -4.12
N TRP A 261 -8.78 8.58 -3.98
CA TRP A 261 -7.85 8.68 -5.10
C TRP A 261 -6.72 7.65 -4.98
N TYR A 262 -6.23 7.25 -6.15
CA TYR A 262 -5.00 6.48 -6.31
C TYR A 262 -4.36 6.90 -7.63
N GLY A 263 -3.04 6.82 -7.70
CA GLY A 263 -2.29 7.36 -8.83
C GLY A 263 -1.00 6.59 -9.08
N LEU A 264 -0.41 6.88 -10.24
CA LEU A 264 0.88 6.36 -10.66
C LEU A 264 1.74 7.52 -11.11
N VAL A 265 2.99 7.53 -10.66
CA VAL A 265 4.00 8.50 -11.05
C VAL A 265 5.22 7.79 -11.61
N ASP A 266 5.94 8.47 -12.50
CA ASP A 266 7.22 7.98 -13.01
C ASP A 266 8.31 8.00 -11.93
N ALA A 267 9.48 7.46 -12.25
CA ALA A 267 10.63 7.36 -11.34
C ALA A 267 11.16 8.75 -10.87
N GLU A 268 10.83 9.81 -11.59
CA GLU A 268 11.16 11.21 -11.31
C GLU A 268 10.02 11.97 -10.59
N GLY A 269 8.92 11.27 -10.27
CA GLY A 269 7.74 11.79 -9.57
C GLY A 269 6.75 12.56 -10.46
N GLY A 270 6.86 12.48 -11.78
CA GLY A 270 5.89 13.01 -12.73
C GLY A 270 4.62 12.18 -12.77
N GLU A 271 3.45 12.83 -12.66
CA GLU A 271 2.16 12.12 -12.73
C GLU A 271 1.96 11.47 -14.11
N ILE A 272 1.78 10.15 -14.11
CA ILE A 272 1.39 9.38 -15.29
C ILE A 272 -0.14 9.36 -15.37
N TRP A 273 -0.79 8.99 -14.27
CA TRP A 273 -2.23 9.04 -14.17
C TRP A 273 -2.72 9.18 -12.73
N LEU A 274 -3.94 9.74 -12.62
CA LEU A 274 -4.72 9.81 -11.40
C LEU A 274 -6.11 9.20 -11.64
N ARG A 275 -6.61 8.43 -10.67
CA ARG A 275 -7.91 7.75 -10.73
C ARG A 275 -8.69 7.97 -9.45
N ASN A 276 -10.02 8.02 -9.57
CA ASN A 276 -10.93 8.12 -8.44
C ASN A 276 -11.48 6.73 -8.11
N MET A 277 -11.48 6.37 -6.83
CA MET A 277 -12.07 5.11 -6.34
C MET A 277 -13.50 5.26 -5.80
N GLU A 278 -14.10 6.45 -5.83
CA GLU A 278 -15.50 6.78 -5.53
C GLU A 278 -16.01 6.39 -4.12
N GLY A 279 -15.72 7.21 -3.12
CA GLY A 279 -16.25 7.02 -1.77
C GLY A 279 -15.50 5.99 -0.93
N PHE A 280 -14.34 5.54 -1.40
CA PHE A 280 -13.45 4.62 -0.71
C PHE A 280 -12.15 5.31 -0.29
N ALA A 281 -11.53 4.81 0.77
CA ALA A 281 -10.18 5.17 1.21
C ALA A 281 -9.29 3.93 1.08
N GLY A 282 -8.28 3.98 0.20
CA GLY A 282 -7.31 2.91 0.01
C GLY A 282 -6.19 3.03 1.01
N TYR A 283 -6.17 2.14 2.01
CA TYR A 283 -5.17 2.11 3.07
C TYR A 283 -3.99 1.19 2.77
N ALA A 284 -4.15 0.27 1.82
CA ALA A 284 -3.10 -0.63 1.40
C ALA A 284 -3.10 -0.78 -0.11
N ILE A 285 -1.91 -0.89 -0.69
CA ILE A 285 -1.71 -1.17 -2.11
C ILE A 285 -0.74 -2.33 -2.28
N ALA A 286 -0.98 -3.15 -3.30
CA ALA A 286 -0.11 -4.26 -3.65
C ALA A 286 -0.02 -4.40 -5.17
N LEU A 287 1.12 -4.85 -5.67
CA LEU A 287 1.29 -5.15 -7.10
C LEU A 287 0.58 -6.47 -7.42
N ARG A 288 -0.20 -6.49 -8.52
CA ARG A 288 -0.91 -7.70 -8.95
C ARG A 288 0.01 -8.61 -9.76
N PRO A 289 -0.03 -9.95 -9.54
CA PRO A 289 0.69 -10.90 -10.38
C PRO A 289 0.25 -10.88 -11.85
N SER A 290 -1.01 -10.54 -12.12
CA SER A 290 -1.59 -10.39 -13.47
C SER A 290 -1.18 -9.08 -14.17
N GLY A 291 -0.52 -8.17 -13.46
CA GLY A 291 -0.29 -6.79 -13.87
C GLY A 291 -1.34 -5.83 -13.29
N GLY A 292 -0.92 -4.61 -12.98
CA GLY A 292 -1.75 -3.61 -12.30
C GLY A 292 -1.68 -3.71 -10.78
N TYR A 293 -2.74 -3.26 -10.09
CA TYR A 293 -2.67 -2.94 -8.67
C TYR A 293 -3.90 -3.43 -7.89
N MET A 294 -3.67 -4.00 -6.71
CA MET A 294 -4.71 -4.31 -5.74
C MET A 294 -4.73 -3.20 -4.70
N ILE A 295 -5.90 -2.64 -4.43
CA ILE A 295 -6.09 -1.61 -3.40
C ILE A 295 -7.13 -2.10 -2.42
N ALA A 296 -6.80 -2.04 -1.13
CA ALA A 296 -7.71 -2.41 -0.05
C ALA A 296 -7.87 -1.28 0.96
N GLY A 297 -9.01 -1.27 1.64
CA GLY A 297 -9.28 -0.27 2.67
C GLY A 297 -10.73 -0.31 3.11
N LYS A 298 -11.37 0.85 3.23
CA LYS A 298 -12.79 0.93 3.60
C LYS A 298 -13.60 1.90 2.74
N ASN A 299 -14.90 1.63 2.65
CA ASN A 299 -15.88 2.61 2.23
C ASN A 299 -16.01 3.70 3.31
N ILE A 300 -15.91 4.96 2.92
CA ILE A 300 -15.88 6.09 3.87
C ILE A 300 -17.25 6.31 4.52
N MET A 301 -18.33 5.98 3.80
CA MET A 301 -19.70 6.20 4.29
C MET A 301 -20.20 5.04 5.15
N SER A 302 -20.03 3.79 4.70
CA SER A 302 -20.50 2.62 5.45
C SER A 302 -19.49 2.10 6.46
N GLY A 303 -18.19 2.41 6.29
CA GLY A 303 -17.10 1.83 7.07
C GLY A 303 -16.71 0.41 6.64
N GLU A 304 -17.42 -0.20 5.69
CA GLU A 304 -17.19 -1.58 5.26
C GLU A 304 -15.88 -1.71 4.50
N GLY A 305 -15.17 -2.82 4.75
CA GLY A 305 -13.94 -3.17 4.07
C GLY A 305 -14.15 -3.41 2.58
N PHE A 306 -13.13 -3.13 1.78
CA PHE A 306 -13.11 -3.50 0.37
C PHE A 306 -11.72 -3.94 -0.07
N ALA A 307 -11.69 -4.68 -1.17
CA ALA A 307 -10.53 -4.82 -2.04
C ALA A 307 -10.98 -4.58 -3.48
N LEU A 308 -10.16 -3.94 -4.29
CA LEU A 308 -10.35 -3.81 -5.73
C LEU A 308 -9.06 -4.16 -6.46
N GLY A 309 -9.20 -4.63 -7.70
CA GLY A 309 -8.08 -4.86 -8.60
C GLY A 309 -8.20 -3.97 -9.82
N THR A 310 -7.07 -3.47 -10.30
CA THR A 310 -6.98 -2.64 -11.51
C THR A 310 -6.00 -3.23 -12.50
N ASP A 311 -6.17 -2.88 -13.77
CA ASP A 311 -5.10 -3.05 -14.76
C ASP A 311 -3.94 -2.08 -14.52
N ALA A 312 -2.90 -2.14 -15.36
CA ALA A 312 -1.73 -1.26 -15.29
C ALA A 312 -2.05 0.23 -15.55
N ASP A 313 -3.13 0.52 -16.27
CA ASP A 313 -3.61 1.88 -16.55
C ASP A 313 -4.54 2.42 -15.44
N GLY A 314 -4.74 1.64 -14.37
CA GLY A 314 -5.59 2.00 -13.24
C GLY A 314 -7.09 1.91 -13.57
N ALA A 315 -7.51 1.12 -14.55
CA ALA A 315 -8.92 0.82 -14.74
C ALA A 315 -9.34 -0.31 -13.79
N ILE A 316 -10.42 -0.10 -13.04
CA ILE A 316 -10.93 -1.10 -12.08
C ILE A 316 -11.54 -2.28 -12.84
N GLU A 317 -11.00 -3.47 -12.60
CA GLU A 317 -11.44 -4.72 -13.24
C GLU A 317 -12.40 -5.49 -12.34
N TRP A 318 -12.14 -5.50 -11.03
CA TRP A 318 -12.98 -6.17 -10.04
C TRP A 318 -13.00 -5.42 -8.71
N LYS A 319 -14.04 -5.70 -7.90
CA LYS A 319 -14.19 -5.16 -6.54
C LYS A 319 -14.95 -6.15 -5.66
N THR A 320 -14.43 -6.36 -4.45
CA THR A 320 -15.01 -7.20 -3.40
C THR A 320 -15.27 -6.36 -2.17
N MET A 321 -16.46 -6.50 -1.58
CA MET A 321 -16.83 -5.86 -0.32
C MET A 321 -16.77 -6.88 0.81
N PHE A 322 -16.37 -6.42 2.00
CA PHE A 322 -16.26 -7.21 3.21
C PHE A 322 -17.18 -6.60 4.29
N PRO A 323 -18.46 -7.01 4.33
CA PRO A 323 -19.41 -6.52 5.34
C PRO A 323 -18.92 -6.78 6.75
N ASP A 324 -19.25 -5.86 7.66
CA ASP A 324 -18.87 -5.89 9.07
C ASP A 324 -17.34 -5.91 9.30
N THR A 325 -16.56 -5.41 8.35
CA THR A 325 -15.09 -5.28 8.51
C THR A 325 -14.60 -3.90 8.11
N SER A 326 -13.36 -3.56 8.46
CA SER A 326 -12.57 -2.57 7.73
C SER A 326 -11.18 -3.16 7.49
N VAL A 327 -10.61 -2.92 6.31
CA VAL A 327 -9.24 -3.33 5.98
C VAL A 327 -8.29 -2.17 6.28
N TYR A 328 -7.15 -2.43 6.89
CA TYR A 328 -6.13 -1.42 7.22
C TYR A 328 -4.76 -1.72 6.60
N ALA A 329 -4.47 -2.98 6.31
CA ALA A 329 -3.24 -3.38 5.64
C ALA A 329 -3.50 -4.55 4.69
N ALA A 330 -2.62 -4.72 3.71
CA ALA A 330 -2.63 -5.85 2.79
C ALA A 330 -1.20 -6.18 2.35
N THR A 331 -0.98 -7.41 1.92
CA THR A 331 0.30 -7.84 1.33
C THR A 331 0.04 -8.93 0.29
N THR A 332 0.94 -9.12 -0.66
CA THR A 332 0.84 -10.14 -1.72
C THR A 332 1.38 -11.47 -1.22
N ALA A 333 0.58 -12.53 -1.30
CA ALA A 333 1.00 -13.88 -0.92
C ALA A 333 1.89 -14.53 -2.01
N PRO A 334 2.86 -15.40 -1.65
CA PRO A 334 3.78 -16.04 -2.60
C PRO A 334 3.10 -16.88 -3.70
N ASP A 335 1.88 -17.34 -3.46
CA ASP A 335 1.06 -18.12 -4.40
C ASP A 335 0.30 -17.25 -5.42
N GLY A 336 0.44 -15.92 -5.34
CA GLY A 336 -0.25 -14.96 -6.18
C GLY A 336 -1.57 -14.44 -5.59
N GLY A 337 -1.87 -14.77 -4.34
CA GLY A 337 -3.00 -14.23 -3.60
C GLY A 337 -2.70 -12.92 -2.84
N TYR A 338 -3.63 -12.53 -1.97
CA TYR A 338 -3.48 -11.39 -1.05
C TYR A 338 -3.90 -11.77 0.36
N THR A 339 -3.14 -11.29 1.34
CA THR A 339 -3.55 -11.33 2.74
C THR A 339 -3.99 -9.94 3.16
N LEU A 340 -5.25 -9.82 3.57
CA LEU A 340 -5.83 -8.60 4.11
C LEU A 340 -5.81 -8.66 5.63
N ALA A 341 -5.52 -7.52 6.26
CA ALA A 341 -5.55 -7.37 7.70
C ALA A 341 -6.39 -6.17 8.12
N GLY A 342 -7.15 -6.33 9.20
CA GLY A 342 -7.99 -5.28 9.70
C GLY A 342 -8.80 -5.67 10.92
N ILE A 343 -10.04 -5.19 10.93
CA ILE A 343 -10.99 -5.34 12.03
C ILE A 343 -12.26 -6.02 11.53
N ARG A 344 -12.83 -6.90 12.35
CA ARG A 344 -14.19 -7.41 12.18
C ARG A 344 -15.06 -6.94 13.34
N PHE A 345 -16.17 -6.28 13.02
CA PHE A 345 -17.16 -5.83 13.98
C PHE A 345 -18.06 -7.01 14.35
N LEU A 346 -18.04 -7.39 15.63
CA LEU A 346 -18.87 -8.48 16.17
C LEU A 346 -20.18 -7.92 16.74
N SER A 347 -20.15 -6.67 17.20
CA SER A 347 -21.30 -5.90 17.67
C SER A 347 -20.98 -4.40 17.58
N PRO A 348 -21.95 -3.50 17.88
CA PRO A 348 -21.67 -2.06 17.95
C PRO A 348 -20.62 -1.64 18.99
N VAL A 349 -20.22 -2.54 19.91
CA VAL A 349 -19.29 -2.27 21.02
C VAL A 349 -18.18 -3.30 21.15
N SER A 350 -18.02 -4.18 20.16
CA SER A 350 -16.95 -5.19 20.17
C SER A 350 -16.45 -5.51 18.77
N SER A 351 -15.15 -5.82 18.70
CA SER A 351 -14.45 -6.19 17.48
C SER A 351 -13.41 -7.27 17.73
N ALA A 352 -13.01 -7.94 16.65
CA ALA A 352 -11.87 -8.84 16.64
C ALA A 352 -10.86 -8.44 15.55
N ALA A 353 -9.58 -8.68 15.84
CA ALA A 353 -8.54 -8.69 14.84
C ALA A 353 -8.86 -9.72 13.76
N TRP A 354 -8.76 -9.30 12.50
CA TRP A 354 -9.27 -10.07 11.36
C TRP A 354 -8.23 -10.16 10.26
N LEU A 355 -8.06 -11.37 9.73
CA LEU A 355 -7.30 -11.65 8.52
C LEU A 355 -8.18 -12.35 7.48
N ALA A 356 -7.89 -12.13 6.20
CA ALA A 356 -8.47 -12.93 5.12
C ALA A 356 -7.48 -13.14 3.97
N GLY A 357 -7.47 -14.36 3.46
CA GLY A 357 -6.76 -14.75 2.25
C GLY A 357 -7.67 -14.65 1.03
N LEU A 358 -7.16 -14.02 -0.03
CA LEU A 358 -7.79 -13.93 -1.34
C LEU A 358 -6.89 -14.64 -2.34
N GLU A 359 -7.47 -15.49 -3.18
CA GLU A 359 -6.77 -16.10 -4.31
C GLU A 359 -7.16 -15.36 -5.58
N GLU A 360 -6.17 -14.77 -6.25
CA GLU A 360 -6.38 -14.17 -7.56
C GLU A 360 -6.19 -15.22 -8.65
N PRO A 361 -7.19 -15.45 -9.52
CA PRO A 361 -7.02 -16.39 -10.62
C PRO A 361 -5.87 -15.93 -11.51
N ALA A 362 -4.95 -16.85 -11.85
CA ALA A 362 -3.89 -16.54 -12.81
C ALA A 362 -4.51 -15.98 -14.11
N ALA A 363 -3.96 -14.85 -14.59
CA ALA A 363 -4.45 -14.17 -15.77
C ALA A 363 -4.66 -15.16 -16.93
N VAL A 364 -5.86 -15.19 -17.51
CA VAL A 364 -6.05 -15.87 -18.79
C VAL A 364 -5.30 -15.03 -19.82
N PRO A 365 -4.23 -15.54 -20.46
CA PRO A 365 -3.49 -14.75 -21.44
C PRO A 365 -4.46 -14.29 -22.51
N THR A 366 -4.53 -12.97 -22.72
CA THR A 366 -5.36 -12.38 -23.75
C THR A 366 -4.97 -13.03 -25.07
N PRO A 367 -5.89 -13.68 -25.81
CA PRO A 367 -5.53 -14.24 -27.11
C PRO A 367 -5.00 -13.10 -27.96
N ALA A 368 -3.74 -13.22 -28.39
CA ALA A 368 -3.10 -12.23 -29.25
C ALA A 368 -4.08 -11.89 -30.36
N VAL A 369 -4.49 -10.61 -30.43
CA VAL A 369 -5.32 -10.12 -31.52
C VAL A 369 -4.61 -10.57 -32.80
N PRO A 370 -5.24 -11.38 -33.67
CA PRO A 370 -4.59 -11.82 -34.90
C PRO A 370 -4.14 -10.56 -35.62
N GLY A 371 -2.82 -10.38 -35.71
CA GLY A 371 -2.24 -9.21 -36.33
C GLY A 371 -2.88 -9.04 -37.69
N PHE A 372 -3.52 -7.89 -37.91
CA PHE A 372 -3.96 -7.51 -39.24
C PHE A 372 -2.73 -7.60 -40.14
N CYS A 373 -2.70 -8.64 -40.99
CA CYS A 373 -1.67 -8.79 -42.00
C CYS A 373 -1.55 -7.47 -42.74
N ALA A 374 -0.38 -6.85 -42.66
CA ALA A 374 0.02 -5.80 -43.57
C ALA A 374 -0.16 -6.36 -45.00
N ALA A 375 -1.19 -5.88 -45.70
CA ALA A 375 -1.32 -6.12 -47.12
C ALA A 375 -0.15 -5.41 -47.79
N SER A 376 0.88 -6.18 -48.12
CA SER A 376 1.97 -5.77 -48.98
C SER A 376 1.36 -5.29 -50.30
N ALA A 377 1.49 -4.00 -50.60
CA ALA A 377 1.18 -3.43 -51.89
C ALA A 377 2.20 -3.97 -52.92
N GLY A 378 1.89 -5.14 -53.50
CA GLY A 378 2.59 -5.67 -54.66
C GLY A 378 2.32 -4.77 -55.86
N ALA A 379 3.34 -4.00 -56.28
CA ALA A 379 3.30 -3.23 -57.51
C ALA A 379 3.21 -4.17 -58.73
N ALA A 380 2.03 -4.24 -59.35
CA ALA A 380 1.85 -4.92 -60.64
C ALA A 380 2.30 -3.99 -61.79
N LEU A 381 3.47 -4.26 -62.36
CA LEU A 381 3.96 -3.69 -63.62
C LEU A 381 3.12 -4.21 -64.80
N LEU A 382 2.24 -3.37 -65.35
CA LEU A 382 1.50 -3.62 -66.59
C LEU A 382 2.36 -3.27 -67.81
N PHE A 383 2.87 -4.29 -68.51
CA PHE A 383 3.49 -4.12 -69.84
C PHE A 383 2.41 -3.98 -70.92
N LEU A 384 2.33 -2.79 -71.53
CA LEU A 384 1.52 -2.51 -72.72
C LEU A 384 2.30 -2.88 -74.00
N ALA A 385 2.00 -4.05 -74.58
CA ALA A 385 2.50 -4.44 -75.90
C ALA A 385 1.56 -3.94 -77.01
N ALA A 386 1.88 -2.80 -77.63
CA ALA A 386 1.18 -2.32 -78.82
C ALA A 386 1.70 -3.03 -80.09
N ARG A 387 0.90 -3.95 -80.66
CA ARG A 387 1.08 -4.47 -82.02
C ARG A 387 0.51 -3.48 -83.04
N ARG A 388 1.37 -2.74 -83.76
CA ARG A 388 1.01 -2.11 -85.04
C ARG A 388 1.32 -3.08 -86.19
N ARG A 389 0.28 -3.61 -86.84
CA ARG A 389 0.39 -4.21 -88.19
C ARG A 389 0.26 -3.09 -89.23
N ARG A 390 1.26 -2.94 -90.10
CA ARG A 390 1.15 -2.25 -91.39
C ARG A 390 0.62 -3.23 -92.44
N ARG A 391 -0.23 -2.74 -93.35
CA ARG A 391 -0.41 -3.17 -94.75
C ARG A 391 -0.71 -1.88 -95.53
N GLU A 392 0.26 -1.48 -96.36
CA GLU A 392 0.20 -1.51 -97.84
C GLU A 392 -0.77 -0.47 -98.41
#